data_AF-A0A0F8UEW7-F1
#
_entry.id   AF-A0A0F8UEW7-F1
#
_cell.length_a   1.000
_cell.length_b   1.000
_cell.length_c   1.000
_cell.angle_alpha   90.00
_cell.angle_beta   90.00
_cell.angle_gamma   90.00
#
_symmetry.space_group_name_H-M   'P 1'
#
loop_
_entity.id
_entity.type
_entity.pdbx_description
1 polymer ?
#
loop_
_entity_poly.entity_id
_entity_poly.type
_entity_poly.pdbx_seq_one_letter_code
_entity_poly.pdbx_strand_id
1 'polypeptide(L)'
;MSPTNTKSDLFPFLKPESTGERCLLQHANPSKYWTEAEQAAADYARLVSKDRIQDVAYRKYLDTVVDTAAHFATNLTPAGNLTRAKILAKAYVLIFMHDDAVDSGNYSATIPNADQGSLATESSYLGYNIVTRELLTEDDGMQGPRVLEGLLPWGSTVQKSPPERFETLGEYMTYRAEDSGAYLVFRTMEFSCGVHLPDHDSSLLRHLRTLCAKHFLLSNDLYSHKKEVLAEAKNGGPLLNAVRTVQELMSTSASSAKVILRQVIHDIERQMNEAHGRLEESESVTESQLLYAQGLIVLTAGNMFFSATCFRYAYVFDGSRLADA
;
A
#
# COMPACT_ATOMS: atom_id res chain seq x y z
N MET A 1 29.57 -13.35 19.76
CA MET A 1 29.02 -14.18 18.67
C MET A 1 27.65 -13.62 18.34
N SER A 2 27.56 -12.78 17.31
CA SER A 2 26.28 -12.27 16.83
C SER A 2 25.55 -13.41 16.11
N PRO A 3 24.24 -13.62 16.35
CA PRO A 3 23.50 -14.62 15.59
C PRO A 3 23.35 -14.09 14.17
N THR A 4 23.97 -14.79 13.22
CA THR A 4 23.68 -14.64 11.80
C THR A 4 22.24 -15.12 11.58
N ASN A 5 21.29 -14.19 11.58
CA ASN A 5 19.96 -14.44 11.01
C ASN A 5 20.16 -14.80 9.53
N THR A 6 19.94 -16.05 9.18
CA THR A 6 19.87 -16.50 7.79
C THR A 6 18.64 -15.87 7.13
N LYS A 7 18.81 -15.31 5.93
CA LYS A 7 17.74 -14.58 5.20
C LYS A 7 16.52 -15.46 4.88
N SER A 8 16.65 -16.79 4.94
CA SER A 8 15.52 -17.73 4.78
C SER A 8 14.48 -17.67 5.91
N ASP A 9 14.74 -16.97 7.01
CA ASP A 9 13.84 -16.89 8.18
C ASP A 9 12.89 -15.68 8.15
N LEU A 10 12.90 -14.87 7.08
CA LEU A 10 12.04 -13.67 6.96
C LEU A 10 10.56 -14.00 6.81
N PHE A 11 10.23 -15.12 6.16
CA PHE A 11 8.84 -15.57 5.94
C PHE A 11 8.65 -17.05 6.32
N PRO A 12 8.78 -17.40 7.61
CA PRO A 12 8.76 -18.79 8.07
C PRO A 12 7.39 -19.47 7.89
N PHE A 13 6.35 -18.68 7.61
CA PHE A 13 4.97 -19.12 7.39
C PHE A 13 4.68 -19.55 5.95
N LEU A 14 5.64 -19.39 5.03
CA LEU A 14 5.51 -19.82 3.63
C LEU A 14 5.96 -21.27 3.39
N LYS A 15 6.22 -22.06 4.45
CA LYS A 15 6.66 -23.45 4.30
C LYS A 15 5.64 -24.28 3.50
N PRO A 16 6.11 -25.19 2.62
CA PRO A 16 5.22 -25.97 1.77
C PRO A 16 4.51 -27.05 2.61
N GLU A 17 3.21 -26.87 2.85
CA GLU A 17 2.30 -27.98 3.13
C GLU A 17 1.55 -28.38 1.84
N SER A 18 1.35 -29.68 1.69
CA SER A 18 0.91 -30.33 0.47
C SER A 18 -0.54 -30.01 0.08
N THR A 19 -0.71 -29.58 -1.17
CA THR A 19 -1.89 -29.77 -2.04
C THR A 19 -3.26 -29.31 -1.50
N GLY A 20 -3.57 -28.04 -1.74
CA GLY A 20 -4.92 -27.47 -1.68
C GLY A 20 -4.93 -26.08 -2.33
N GLU A 21 -6.09 -25.61 -2.81
CA GLU A 21 -6.28 -24.22 -3.27
C GLU A 21 -5.87 -23.27 -2.14
N ARG A 22 -4.70 -22.63 -2.27
CA ARG A 22 -4.15 -21.72 -1.25
C ARG A 22 -4.92 -20.41 -1.26
N CYS A 23 -5.65 -20.12 -0.19
CA CYS A 23 -6.20 -18.79 0.04
C CYS A 23 -5.05 -17.83 0.40
N LEU A 24 -4.94 -16.70 -0.31
CA LEU A 24 -3.85 -15.74 -0.11
C LEU A 24 -3.80 -15.19 1.33
N LEU A 25 -4.95 -15.09 2.02
CA LEU A 25 -5.07 -14.58 3.38
C LEU A 25 -4.27 -15.37 4.43
N GLN A 26 -3.95 -16.65 4.18
CA GLN A 26 -3.12 -17.44 5.10
C GLN A 26 -1.71 -16.86 5.28
N HIS A 27 -1.30 -15.96 4.38
CA HIS A 27 -0.01 -15.28 4.42
C HIS A 27 -0.08 -13.91 5.09
N ALA A 28 -1.26 -13.43 5.49
CA ALA A 28 -1.39 -12.22 6.30
C ALA A 28 -0.94 -12.51 7.73
N ASN A 29 0.10 -11.80 8.18
CA ASN A 29 0.64 -11.93 9.52
C ASN A 29 1.12 -10.55 9.96
N PRO A 30 0.47 -9.86 10.91
CA PRO A 30 0.86 -8.51 11.29
C PRO A 30 2.23 -8.48 11.99
N SER A 31 2.95 -7.38 11.84
CA SER A 31 4.22 -7.15 12.54
C SER A 31 4.03 -7.19 14.06
N LYS A 32 5.00 -7.80 14.77
CA LYS A 32 5.05 -7.76 16.23
C LYS A 32 5.34 -6.36 16.80
N TYR A 33 5.80 -5.41 15.98
CA TYR A 33 6.15 -4.04 16.38
C TYR A 33 5.00 -3.05 16.15
N TRP A 34 3.75 -3.54 16.10
CA TRP A 34 2.61 -2.71 15.71
C TRP A 34 2.35 -1.56 16.69
N THR A 35 2.52 -1.78 17.99
CA THR A 35 2.31 -0.74 19.00
C THR A 35 3.35 0.38 18.88
N GLU A 36 4.62 0.03 18.64
CA GLU A 36 5.67 1.03 18.46
C GLU A 36 5.55 1.78 17.13
N ALA A 37 5.05 1.11 16.09
CA ALA A 37 4.75 1.72 14.80
C ALA A 37 3.59 2.72 14.91
N GLU A 38 2.51 2.35 15.62
CA GLU A 38 1.37 3.22 15.89
C GLU A 38 1.78 4.45 16.70
N GLN A 39 2.55 4.28 17.77
CA GLN A 39 3.07 5.40 18.55
C GLN A 39 3.93 6.35 17.70
N ALA A 40 4.81 5.80 16.86
CA ALA A 40 5.64 6.60 15.96
C ALA A 40 4.82 7.36 14.92
N ALA A 41 3.76 6.74 14.38
CA ALA A 41 2.82 7.39 13.48
C ALA A 41 2.05 8.52 14.19
N ALA A 42 1.58 8.29 15.42
CA ALA A 42 0.87 9.29 16.22
C ALA A 42 1.74 10.52 16.52
N ASP A 43 2.97 10.30 16.98
CA ASP A 43 3.92 11.38 17.29
C ASP A 43 4.25 12.21 16.06
N TYR A 44 4.48 11.54 14.92
CA TYR A 44 4.70 12.19 13.65
C TYR A 44 3.48 12.99 13.17
N ALA A 45 2.29 12.39 13.20
CA ALA A 45 1.05 13.04 12.78
C ALA A 45 0.80 14.33 13.56
N ARG A 46 1.01 14.31 14.90
CA ARG A 46 0.88 15.49 15.77
C ARG A 46 1.88 16.58 15.40
N LEU A 47 3.13 16.21 15.11
CA LEU A 47 4.19 17.14 14.74
C LEU A 47 3.87 17.88 13.42
N VAL A 48 3.47 17.15 12.37
CA VAL A 48 3.18 17.73 11.06
C VAL A 48 1.86 18.50 11.02
N SER A 49 1.00 18.30 12.02
CA SER A 49 -0.34 18.88 12.13
C SER A 49 -0.50 19.87 13.27
N LYS A 50 0.59 20.32 13.89
CA LYS A 50 0.58 21.13 15.11
C LYS A 50 -0.35 22.34 15.04
N ASP A 51 -0.46 22.98 13.88
CA ASP A 51 -1.22 24.22 13.69
C ASP A 51 -2.73 23.98 13.57
N ARG A 52 -3.15 22.73 13.33
CA ARG A 52 -4.56 22.34 13.16
C ARG A 52 -5.09 21.43 14.28
N ILE A 53 -4.24 21.02 15.22
CA ILE A 53 -4.61 20.06 16.27
C ILE A 53 -5.68 20.56 17.24
N GLN A 54 -5.94 21.88 17.27
CA GLN A 54 -7.00 22.45 18.10
C GLN A 54 -8.40 22.14 17.56
N ASP A 55 -8.53 21.86 16.25
CA ASP A 55 -9.80 21.47 15.62
C ASP A 55 -10.15 20.01 16.00
N VAL A 56 -11.30 19.84 16.64
CA VAL A 56 -11.82 18.53 17.10
C VAL A 56 -12.07 17.59 15.91
N ALA A 57 -12.66 18.09 14.82
CA ALA A 57 -12.96 17.28 13.65
C ALA A 57 -11.66 16.84 12.96
N TYR A 58 -10.68 17.73 12.90
CA TYR A 58 -9.37 17.42 12.36
C TYR A 58 -8.59 16.40 13.22
N ARG A 59 -8.71 16.47 14.55
CA ARG A 59 -8.14 15.44 15.44
C ARG A 59 -8.71 14.05 15.18
N LYS A 60 -10.04 13.93 15.07
CA LYS A 60 -10.68 12.64 14.73
C LYS A 60 -10.21 12.09 13.37
N TYR A 61 -10.02 12.98 12.41
CA TYR A 61 -9.42 12.63 11.13
C TYR A 61 -7.98 12.11 11.30
N LEU A 62 -7.14 12.82 12.08
CA LEU A 62 -5.77 12.37 12.36
C LEU A 62 -5.73 11.01 13.05
N ASP A 63 -6.59 10.76 14.03
CA ASP A 63 -6.66 9.46 14.71
C ASP A 63 -6.97 8.34 13.70
N THR A 64 -7.89 8.59 12.76
CA THR A 64 -8.21 7.65 11.67
C THR A 64 -7.02 7.42 10.74
N VAL A 65 -6.28 8.48 10.38
CA VAL A 65 -5.10 8.39 9.52
C VAL A 65 -3.98 7.60 10.21
N VAL A 66 -3.73 7.86 11.49
CA VAL A 66 -2.70 7.15 12.29
C VAL A 66 -3.03 5.67 12.36
N ASP A 67 -4.27 5.33 12.73
CA ASP A 67 -4.77 3.95 12.76
C ASP A 67 -4.58 3.27 11.40
N THR A 68 -5.03 3.94 10.33
CA THR A 68 -4.89 3.45 8.95
C THR A 68 -3.43 3.19 8.60
N ALA A 69 -2.55 4.17 8.81
CA ALA A 69 -1.15 4.10 8.43
C ALA A 69 -0.38 3.03 9.20
N ALA A 70 -0.60 2.93 10.51
CA ALA A 70 0.04 1.94 11.36
C ALA A 70 -0.39 0.52 10.99
N HIS A 71 -1.70 0.29 10.84
CA HIS A 71 -2.23 -1.01 10.41
C HIS A 71 -1.76 -1.35 8.99
N PHE A 72 -1.70 -0.39 8.08
CA PHE A 72 -1.19 -0.62 6.73
C PHE A 72 0.28 -1.04 6.76
N ALA A 73 1.14 -0.27 7.43
CA ALA A 73 2.57 -0.57 7.52
C ALA A 73 2.83 -1.97 8.08
N THR A 74 2.12 -2.32 9.16
CA THR A 74 2.36 -3.52 9.96
C THR A 74 1.79 -4.79 9.32
N ASN A 75 0.69 -4.69 8.56
CA ASN A 75 0.13 -5.82 7.84
C ASN A 75 0.86 -6.09 6.52
N LEU A 76 1.30 -5.04 5.81
CA LEU A 76 1.93 -5.21 4.50
C LEU A 76 3.42 -5.56 4.57
N THR A 77 4.11 -5.15 5.63
CA THR A 77 5.56 -5.36 5.75
C THR A 77 5.97 -5.98 7.10
N PRO A 78 5.41 -7.16 7.43
CA PRO A 78 5.49 -7.69 8.79
C PRO A 78 6.87 -8.18 9.22
N ALA A 79 7.73 -8.51 8.25
CA ALA A 79 9.10 -8.97 8.49
C ALA A 79 10.09 -7.82 8.81
N GLY A 80 9.65 -6.57 8.73
CA GLY A 80 10.47 -5.40 9.02
C GLY A 80 11.03 -5.37 10.43
N ASN A 81 12.23 -4.81 10.58
CA ASN A 81 12.78 -4.49 11.89
C ASN A 81 11.98 -3.33 12.55
N LEU A 82 12.19 -3.13 13.86
CA LEU A 82 11.49 -2.09 14.63
C LEU A 82 11.68 -0.68 14.04
N THR A 83 12.89 -0.33 13.64
CA THR A 83 13.19 1.00 13.10
C THR A 83 12.47 1.24 11.78
N ARG A 84 12.56 0.29 10.86
CA ARG A 84 11.89 0.34 9.54
C ARG A 84 10.38 0.35 9.68
N ALA A 85 9.81 -0.42 10.61
CA ALA A 85 8.37 -0.39 10.90
C ALA A 85 7.91 1.01 11.33
N LYS A 86 8.66 1.68 12.21
CA LYS A 86 8.37 3.07 12.62
C LYS A 86 8.47 4.05 11.46
N ILE A 87 9.52 3.95 10.65
CA ILE A 87 9.73 4.84 9.50
C ILE A 87 8.59 4.68 8.49
N LEU A 88 8.22 3.44 8.17
CA LEU A 88 7.14 3.17 7.23
C LEU A 88 5.78 3.62 7.77
N ALA A 89 5.50 3.47 9.05
CA ALA A 89 4.26 3.99 9.65
C ALA A 89 4.14 5.52 9.48
N LYS A 90 5.23 6.27 9.70
CA LYS A 90 5.27 7.72 9.42
C LYS A 90 5.12 8.03 7.94
N ALA A 91 5.80 7.29 7.07
CA ALA A 91 5.70 7.45 5.63
C ALA A 91 4.25 7.24 5.14
N TYR A 92 3.54 6.26 5.69
CA TYR A 92 2.14 6.03 5.35
C TYR A 92 1.20 7.09 5.93
N VAL A 93 1.50 7.68 7.09
CA VAL A 93 0.76 8.89 7.54
C VAL A 93 0.89 9.99 6.49
N LEU A 94 2.12 10.28 6.02
CA LEU A 94 2.34 11.28 4.97
C LEU A 94 1.57 10.95 3.69
N ILE A 95 1.63 9.70 3.22
CA ILE A 95 0.97 9.23 2.00
C ILE A 95 -0.55 9.38 2.10
N PHE A 96 -1.17 8.90 3.19
CA PHE A 96 -2.63 9.01 3.36
C PHE A 96 -3.07 10.46 3.57
N MET A 97 -2.29 11.26 4.30
CA MET A 97 -2.58 12.67 4.42
C MET A 97 -2.50 13.36 3.07
N HIS A 98 -1.48 13.08 2.24
CA HIS A 98 -1.33 13.66 0.90
C HIS A 98 -2.51 13.26 0.00
N ASP A 99 -2.85 11.97 -0.05
CA ASP A 99 -3.99 11.41 -0.81
C ASP A 99 -5.31 12.12 -0.46
N ASP A 100 -5.58 12.29 0.85
CA ASP A 100 -6.79 12.95 1.33
C ASP A 100 -6.72 14.50 1.22
N ALA A 101 -5.51 15.08 1.13
CA ALA A 101 -5.27 16.52 1.22
C ALA A 101 -5.03 17.23 -0.12
N VAL A 102 -5.07 16.53 -1.25
CA VAL A 102 -4.83 17.12 -2.60
C VAL A 102 -5.67 18.39 -2.85
N ASP A 103 -6.81 18.55 -2.17
CA ASP A 103 -7.67 19.74 -2.28
C ASP A 103 -7.64 20.70 -1.06
N SER A 104 -6.89 20.40 0.00
CA SER A 104 -7.02 21.09 1.31
C SER A 104 -5.96 22.14 1.63
N GLY A 105 -4.90 22.27 0.81
CA GLY A 105 -3.84 23.27 1.01
C GLY A 105 -2.92 23.04 2.22
N ASN A 106 -2.86 21.81 2.77
CA ASN A 106 -1.99 21.48 3.90
C ASN A 106 -0.55 21.15 3.46
N TYR A 107 0.25 22.19 3.17
CA TYR A 107 1.61 22.04 2.65
C TYR A 107 2.53 21.18 3.53
N SER A 108 2.40 21.25 4.87
CA SER A 108 3.26 20.47 5.79
C SER A 108 3.10 18.96 5.69
N ALA A 109 1.96 18.49 5.15
CA ALA A 109 1.65 17.08 4.90
C ALA A 109 1.57 16.76 3.40
N THR A 110 2.07 17.65 2.54
CA THR A 110 2.12 17.46 1.08
C THR A 110 3.46 16.83 0.68
N ILE A 111 3.43 15.95 -0.31
CA ILE A 111 4.61 15.43 -1.00
C ILE A 111 4.94 16.39 -2.15
N PRO A 112 6.18 16.91 -2.25
CA PRO A 112 6.54 17.85 -3.31
C PRO A 112 6.47 17.18 -4.69
N ASN A 113 6.20 17.99 -5.70
CA ASN A 113 6.31 17.53 -7.09
C ASN A 113 7.76 17.16 -7.41
N ALA A 114 7.96 16.20 -8.32
CA ALA A 114 9.27 15.68 -8.67
C ALA A 114 10.26 16.76 -9.17
N ASP A 115 9.77 17.86 -9.74
CA ASP A 115 10.53 19.02 -10.19
C ASP A 115 10.86 20.03 -9.06
N GLN A 116 10.10 20.00 -7.97
CA GLN A 116 10.24 20.90 -6.81
C GLN A 116 11.02 20.28 -5.65
N GLY A 117 11.34 18.99 -5.70
CA GLY A 117 12.04 18.27 -4.64
C GLY A 117 13.39 18.88 -4.21
N SER A 118 14.01 19.74 -5.04
CA SER A 118 15.26 20.46 -4.72
C SER A 118 15.08 21.94 -4.35
N LEU A 119 13.90 22.52 -4.55
CA LEU A 119 13.62 23.97 -4.41
C LEU A 119 12.77 24.32 -3.16
N ALA A 120 12.38 23.31 -2.39
CA ALA A 120 11.57 23.45 -1.19
C ALA A 120 12.36 24.04 0.00
N THR A 121 11.84 25.13 0.61
CA THR A 121 12.33 25.56 1.93
C THR A 121 12.01 24.51 3.00
N GLU A 122 12.87 24.34 4.01
CA GLU A 122 12.72 23.29 5.04
C GLU A 122 11.36 23.27 5.75
N SER A 123 10.69 24.43 5.86
CA SER A 123 9.41 24.56 6.57
C SER A 123 8.19 24.16 5.76
N SER A 124 8.22 24.28 4.43
CA SER A 124 7.03 24.06 3.58
C SER A 124 6.64 22.59 3.47
N TYR A 125 7.59 21.66 3.63
CA TYR A 125 7.40 20.22 3.45
C TYR A 125 7.96 19.42 4.64
N LEU A 126 7.69 19.91 5.86
CA LEU A 126 8.23 19.34 7.10
C LEU A 126 8.03 17.81 7.18
N GLY A 127 6.81 17.33 6.89
CA GLY A 127 6.49 15.91 6.94
C GLY A 127 7.34 15.07 5.98
N TYR A 128 7.45 15.51 4.73
CA TYR A 128 8.29 14.87 3.70
C TYR A 128 9.78 14.89 4.09
N ASN A 129 10.28 16.01 4.61
CA ASN A 129 11.69 16.16 4.98
C ASN A 129 12.09 15.21 6.12
N ILE A 130 11.22 15.01 7.12
CA ILE A 130 11.44 14.05 8.21
C ILE A 130 11.53 12.63 7.66
N VAL A 131 10.53 12.20 6.88
CA VAL A 131 10.47 10.84 6.32
C VAL A 131 11.66 10.57 5.41
N THR A 132 12.01 11.54 4.55
CA THR A 132 13.17 11.46 3.66
C THR A 132 14.47 11.25 4.45
N ARG A 133 14.70 12.05 5.49
CA ARG A 133 15.90 11.92 6.32
C ARG A 133 15.99 10.55 6.98
N GLU A 134 14.89 10.06 7.55
CA GLU A 134 14.88 8.76 8.22
C GLU A 134 15.10 7.60 7.23
N LEU A 135 14.45 7.63 6.05
CA LEU A 135 14.65 6.64 4.98
C LEU A 135 16.10 6.59 4.51
N LEU A 136 16.74 7.74 4.32
CA LEU A 136 18.12 7.84 3.86
C LEU A 136 19.16 7.46 4.93
N THR A 137 18.80 7.51 6.21
CA THR A 137 19.73 7.23 7.32
C THR A 137 19.66 5.76 7.77
N GLU A 138 18.51 5.10 7.65
CA GLU A 138 18.29 3.73 8.16
C GLU A 138 18.90 2.62 7.29
N ASP A 139 19.14 2.87 6.01
CA ASP A 139 19.69 1.87 5.09
C ASP A 139 21.10 2.26 4.63
N ASP A 140 21.89 1.30 4.15
CA ASP A 140 23.24 1.50 3.58
C ASP A 140 23.23 2.31 2.25
N GLY A 141 22.24 3.19 2.08
CA GLY A 141 22.10 4.10 0.94
C GLY A 141 21.41 3.52 -0.29
N MET A 142 20.79 2.34 -0.22
CA MET A 142 20.21 1.67 -1.41
C MET A 142 18.69 1.75 -1.47
N GLN A 143 17.99 1.35 -0.40
CA GLN A 143 16.54 1.14 -0.41
C GLN A 143 15.77 2.42 -0.08
N GLY A 144 16.29 3.24 0.83
CA GLY A 144 15.71 4.56 1.14
C GLY A 144 15.50 5.41 -0.10
N PRO A 145 16.52 5.60 -0.97
CA PRO A 145 16.37 6.28 -2.25
C PRO A 145 15.31 5.67 -3.16
N ARG A 146 15.21 4.33 -3.25
CA ARG A 146 14.20 3.67 -4.10
C ARG A 146 12.78 3.90 -3.63
N VAL A 147 12.55 4.03 -2.32
CA VAL A 147 11.24 4.44 -1.78
C VAL A 147 10.92 5.87 -2.24
N LEU A 148 11.89 6.78 -2.20
CA LEU A 148 11.71 8.17 -2.64
C LEU A 148 11.49 8.30 -4.16
N GLU A 149 12.17 7.47 -4.96
CA GLU A 149 11.95 7.34 -6.41
C GLU A 149 10.52 6.89 -6.75
N GLY A 150 9.87 6.11 -5.87
CA GLY A 150 8.45 5.79 -6.00
C GLY A 150 7.53 6.89 -5.48
N LEU A 151 7.93 7.57 -4.41
CA LEU A 151 7.09 8.52 -3.67
C LEU A 151 6.85 9.81 -4.45
N LEU A 152 7.91 10.38 -5.05
CA LEU A 152 7.83 11.66 -5.77
C LEU A 152 6.96 11.60 -7.04
N PRO A 153 7.14 10.60 -7.94
CA PRO A 153 6.26 10.47 -9.09
C PRO A 153 4.82 10.22 -8.67
N TRP A 154 4.57 9.36 -7.67
CA TRP A 154 3.22 9.08 -7.19
C TRP A 154 2.55 10.35 -6.64
N GLY A 155 3.25 11.13 -5.80
CA GLY A 155 2.74 12.41 -5.28
C GLY A 155 2.38 13.41 -6.37
N SER A 156 3.04 13.33 -7.54
CA SER A 156 2.76 14.13 -8.73
C SER A 156 1.63 13.54 -9.60
N THR A 157 1.43 12.21 -9.59
CA THR A 157 0.40 11.52 -10.38
C THR A 157 -1.01 11.84 -9.91
N VAL A 158 -1.22 12.03 -8.61
CA VAL A 158 -2.54 12.40 -8.04
C VAL A 158 -3.08 13.73 -8.60
N GLN A 159 -2.22 14.54 -9.25
CA GLN A 159 -2.62 15.81 -9.88
C GLN A 159 -3.10 15.67 -11.33
N LYS A 160 -3.08 14.47 -11.92
CA LYS A 160 -3.51 14.24 -13.31
C LYS A 160 -4.99 13.83 -13.37
N SER A 161 -5.74 14.42 -14.30
CA SER A 161 -7.11 13.99 -14.57
C SER A 161 -7.12 12.56 -15.13
N PRO A 162 -7.93 11.65 -14.56
CA PRO A 162 -8.08 10.30 -15.10
C PRO A 162 -8.80 10.33 -16.46
N PRO A 163 -8.64 9.27 -17.27
CA PRO A 163 -9.48 9.06 -18.45
C PRO A 163 -10.97 9.07 -18.07
N GLU A 164 -11.82 9.63 -18.92
CA GLU A 164 -13.27 9.64 -18.68
C GLU A 164 -13.89 8.23 -18.67
N ARG A 165 -13.29 7.29 -19.41
CA ARG A 165 -13.76 5.91 -19.53
C ARG A 165 -12.61 4.95 -19.86
N PHE A 166 -12.79 3.69 -19.49
CA PHE A 166 -11.94 2.57 -19.89
C PHE A 166 -12.75 1.60 -20.77
N GLU A 167 -12.16 1.11 -21.86
CA GLU A 167 -12.84 0.17 -22.77
C GLU A 167 -12.74 -1.28 -22.29
N THR A 168 -11.75 -1.57 -21.44
CA THR A 168 -11.61 -2.87 -20.78
C THR A 168 -11.19 -2.75 -19.32
N LEU A 169 -11.50 -3.78 -18.51
CA LEU A 169 -10.97 -3.89 -17.15
C LEU A 169 -9.43 -4.00 -17.15
N GLY A 170 -8.83 -4.53 -18.22
CA GLY A 170 -7.37 -4.63 -18.37
C GLY A 170 -6.69 -3.26 -18.49
N GLU A 171 -7.28 -2.35 -19.27
CA GLU A 171 -6.83 -0.97 -19.38
C GLU A 171 -6.96 -0.24 -18.04
N TYR A 172 -8.11 -0.38 -17.39
CA TYR A 172 -8.33 0.15 -16.04
C TYR A 172 -7.25 -0.31 -15.07
N MET A 173 -7.00 -1.63 -14.98
CA MET A 173 -5.98 -2.17 -14.08
C MET A 173 -4.58 -1.66 -14.38
N THR A 174 -4.25 -1.43 -15.66
CA THR A 174 -2.94 -0.89 -16.06
C THR A 174 -2.77 0.53 -15.55
N TYR A 175 -3.77 1.38 -15.78
CA TYR A 175 -3.78 2.76 -15.29
C TYR A 175 -3.76 2.80 -13.75
N ARG A 176 -4.66 2.06 -13.12
CA ARG A 176 -4.86 2.05 -11.66
C ARG A 176 -3.65 1.47 -10.90
N ALA A 177 -2.81 0.65 -11.53
CA ALA A 177 -1.60 0.12 -10.88
C ALA A 177 -0.59 1.24 -10.54
N GLU A 178 -0.50 2.28 -11.37
CA GLU A 178 0.32 3.46 -11.09
C GLU A 178 -0.35 4.39 -10.08
N ASP A 179 -1.64 4.66 -10.31
CA ASP A 179 -2.43 5.60 -9.51
C ASP A 179 -2.64 5.13 -8.05
N SER A 180 -2.91 3.83 -7.83
CA SER A 180 -3.04 3.22 -6.50
C SER A 180 -1.73 3.18 -5.70
N GLY A 181 -0.60 3.56 -6.30
CA GLY A 181 0.70 3.52 -5.64
C GLY A 181 1.23 2.11 -5.39
N ALA A 182 0.72 1.08 -6.08
CA ALA A 182 1.12 -0.31 -5.86
C ALA A 182 2.65 -0.50 -5.94
N TYR A 183 3.31 0.12 -6.93
CA TYR A 183 4.76 0.02 -7.09
C TYR A 183 5.53 0.78 -6.00
N LEU A 184 5.03 1.92 -5.51
CA LEU A 184 5.59 2.60 -4.34
C LEU A 184 5.52 1.68 -3.11
N VAL A 185 4.37 1.03 -2.90
CA VAL A 185 4.18 0.08 -1.81
C VAL A 185 5.10 -1.14 -1.94
N PHE A 186 5.45 -1.58 -3.15
CA PHE A 186 6.47 -2.64 -3.30
C PHE A 186 7.86 -2.17 -2.89
N ARG A 187 8.22 -0.90 -3.11
CA ARG A 187 9.49 -0.33 -2.62
C ARG A 187 9.55 -0.27 -1.09
N THR A 188 8.42 -0.04 -0.41
CA THR A 188 8.42 -0.07 1.06
C THR A 188 8.65 -1.48 1.60
N MET A 189 8.18 -2.53 0.91
CA MET A 189 8.50 -3.91 1.25
C MET A 189 9.98 -4.21 1.08
N GLU A 190 10.57 -3.80 -0.05
CA GLU A 190 12.00 -3.92 -0.31
C GLU A 190 12.82 -3.24 0.80
N PHE A 191 12.42 -2.02 1.19
CA PHE A 191 13.01 -1.29 2.31
C PHE A 191 12.84 -2.04 3.62
N SER A 192 11.63 -2.48 3.96
CA SER A 192 11.33 -3.19 5.21
C SER A 192 12.19 -4.44 5.38
N CYS A 193 12.29 -5.26 4.32
CA CYS A 193 12.98 -6.55 4.34
C CYS A 193 14.48 -6.45 4.02
N GLY A 194 14.98 -5.30 3.56
CA GLY A 194 16.38 -5.15 3.12
C GLY A 194 16.70 -5.98 1.89
N VAL A 195 15.71 -6.18 1.01
CA VAL A 195 15.83 -7.03 -0.18
C VAL A 195 16.25 -6.20 -1.38
N HIS A 196 17.48 -6.41 -1.84
CA HIS A 196 17.99 -5.78 -3.04
C HIS A 196 17.76 -6.67 -4.26
N LEU A 197 16.97 -6.18 -5.20
CA LEU A 197 16.85 -6.77 -6.54
C LEU A 197 17.79 -6.02 -7.50
N PRO A 198 18.69 -6.73 -8.20
CA PRO A 198 19.36 -6.14 -9.35
C PRO A 198 18.33 -5.79 -10.43
N ASP A 199 18.58 -4.73 -11.21
CA ASP A 199 17.64 -4.19 -12.21
C ASP A 199 17.28 -5.18 -13.34
N HIS A 200 17.99 -6.31 -13.43
CA HIS A 200 17.73 -7.41 -14.34
C HIS A 200 16.67 -8.36 -13.77
N ASP A 201 15.41 -7.95 -13.88
CA ASP A 201 14.29 -8.79 -13.47
C ASP A 201 13.98 -9.88 -14.52
N SER A 202 13.80 -11.13 -14.08
CA SER A 202 13.38 -12.22 -14.97
C SER A 202 11.96 -11.95 -15.47
N SER A 203 11.61 -12.48 -16.65
CA SER A 203 10.24 -12.33 -17.17
C SER A 203 9.19 -12.91 -16.21
N LEU A 204 9.56 -13.97 -15.49
CA LEU A 204 8.69 -14.64 -14.54
C LEU A 204 8.45 -13.80 -13.28
N LEU A 205 9.49 -13.18 -12.72
CA LEU A 205 9.33 -12.33 -11.55
C LEU A 205 8.60 -11.02 -11.90
N ARG A 206 8.87 -10.43 -13.07
CA ARG A 206 8.07 -9.31 -13.59
C ARG A 206 6.59 -9.67 -13.72
N HIS A 207 6.28 -10.87 -14.21
CA HIS A 207 4.91 -11.34 -14.33
C HIS A 207 4.22 -11.48 -12.96
N LEU A 208 4.88 -12.09 -11.97
CA LEU A 208 4.36 -12.17 -10.60
C LEU A 208 4.13 -10.76 -10.03
N ARG A 209 5.08 -9.83 -10.21
CA ARG A 209 4.94 -8.45 -9.75
C ARG A 209 3.70 -7.76 -10.33
N THR A 210 3.41 -7.96 -11.62
CA THR A 210 2.20 -7.45 -12.27
C THR A 210 0.94 -8.07 -11.68
N LEU A 211 0.94 -9.37 -11.40
CA LEU A 211 -0.21 -10.04 -10.77
C LEU A 211 -0.47 -9.49 -9.35
N CYS A 212 0.57 -9.34 -8.54
CA CYS A 212 0.47 -8.73 -7.21
C CYS A 212 -0.08 -7.30 -7.28
N ALA A 213 0.36 -6.49 -8.26
CA ALA A 213 -0.14 -5.12 -8.41
C ALA A 213 -1.64 -5.08 -8.76
N LYS A 214 -2.09 -5.99 -9.64
CA LYS A 214 -3.51 -6.13 -9.98
C LYS A 214 -4.33 -6.61 -8.78
N HIS A 215 -3.84 -7.58 -8.02
CA HIS A 215 -4.52 -8.03 -6.81
C HIS A 215 -4.63 -6.90 -5.78
N PHE A 216 -3.52 -6.20 -5.53
CA PHE A 216 -3.42 -5.09 -4.61
C PHE A 216 -4.49 -4.01 -4.90
N LEU A 217 -4.55 -3.53 -6.14
CA LEU A 217 -5.49 -2.47 -6.53
C LEU A 217 -6.94 -2.96 -6.54
N LEU A 218 -7.21 -4.19 -7.01
CA LEU A 218 -8.58 -4.69 -7.09
C LEU A 218 -9.16 -4.99 -5.70
N SER A 219 -8.33 -5.49 -4.78
CA SER A 219 -8.71 -5.66 -3.38
C SER A 219 -9.03 -4.31 -2.76
N ASN A 220 -8.21 -3.28 -3.00
CA ASN A 220 -8.47 -1.92 -2.54
C ASN A 220 -9.84 -1.43 -3.04
N ASP A 221 -10.04 -1.42 -4.35
CA ASP A 221 -11.27 -0.93 -4.99
C ASP A 221 -12.52 -1.68 -4.50
N LEU A 222 -12.42 -3.00 -4.28
CA LEU A 222 -13.53 -3.82 -3.80
C LEU A 222 -14.04 -3.36 -2.42
N TYR A 223 -13.12 -3.08 -1.50
CA TYR A 223 -13.44 -2.68 -0.12
C TYR A 223 -13.67 -1.17 0.00
N SER A 224 -12.96 -0.34 -0.75
CA SER A 224 -13.08 1.12 -0.73
C SER A 224 -14.33 1.64 -1.46
N HIS A 225 -14.93 0.86 -2.38
CA HIS A 225 -16.01 1.33 -3.26
C HIS A 225 -17.11 2.12 -2.55
N LYS A 226 -17.62 1.66 -1.38
CA LYS A 226 -18.71 2.37 -0.69
C LYS A 226 -18.24 3.72 -0.14
N LYS A 227 -17.01 3.80 0.37
CA LYS A 227 -16.36 5.05 0.80
C LYS A 227 -16.28 6.04 -0.36
N GLU A 228 -15.79 5.56 -1.51
CA GLU A 228 -15.54 6.41 -2.67
C GLU A 228 -16.84 6.88 -3.33
N VAL A 229 -17.89 6.06 -3.41
CA VAL A 229 -19.22 6.49 -3.86
C VAL A 229 -19.79 7.61 -2.98
N LEU A 230 -19.58 7.54 -1.66
CA LEU A 230 -20.02 8.61 -0.76
C LEU A 230 -19.18 9.87 -0.91
N ALA A 231 -17.87 9.73 -1.18
CA ALA A 231 -17.00 10.85 -1.46
C ALA A 231 -17.39 11.57 -2.76
N GLU A 232 -17.63 10.81 -3.84
CA GLU A 232 -18.14 11.31 -5.13
C GLU A 232 -19.44 12.10 -4.93
N ALA A 233 -20.40 11.52 -4.20
CA ALA A 233 -21.69 12.17 -3.94
C ALA A 233 -21.56 13.47 -3.11
N LYS A 234 -20.56 13.57 -2.24
CA LYS A 234 -20.36 14.71 -1.34
C LYS A 234 -19.51 15.83 -1.96
N ASN A 235 -18.43 15.46 -2.62
CA ASN A 235 -17.39 16.38 -3.07
C ASN A 235 -17.42 16.62 -4.58
N GLY A 236 -18.13 15.77 -5.34
CA GLY A 236 -17.98 15.69 -6.79
C GLY A 236 -16.66 15.03 -7.19
N GLY A 237 -16.39 14.97 -8.50
CA GLY A 237 -15.19 14.33 -9.06
C GLY A 237 -15.40 12.90 -9.54
N PRO A 238 -14.46 12.34 -10.33
CA PRO A 238 -14.62 11.02 -10.95
C PRO A 238 -14.42 9.89 -9.92
N LEU A 239 -15.34 8.92 -9.88
CA LEU A 239 -15.17 7.66 -9.16
C LEU A 239 -14.28 6.69 -9.96
N LEU A 240 -12.98 6.74 -9.71
CA LEU A 240 -12.01 5.79 -10.26
C LEU A 240 -11.98 4.50 -9.42
N ASN A 241 -12.87 3.55 -9.74
CA ASN A 241 -13.01 2.30 -9.00
C ASN A 241 -13.39 1.12 -9.92
N ALA A 242 -12.73 -0.04 -9.75
CA ALA A 242 -12.96 -1.23 -10.57
C ALA A 242 -14.42 -1.72 -10.54
N VAL A 243 -15.12 -1.57 -9.42
CA VAL A 243 -16.55 -1.95 -9.33
C VAL A 243 -17.37 -1.08 -10.27
N ARG A 244 -17.13 0.23 -10.31
CA ARG A 244 -17.80 1.15 -11.25
C ARG A 244 -17.47 0.78 -12.70
N THR A 245 -16.19 0.55 -13.01
CA THR A 245 -15.76 0.14 -14.35
C THR A 245 -16.46 -1.14 -14.81
N VAL A 246 -16.57 -2.17 -13.97
CA VAL A 246 -17.28 -3.41 -14.31
C VAL A 246 -18.78 -3.17 -14.49
N GLN A 247 -19.41 -2.32 -13.68
CA GLN A 247 -20.82 -1.97 -13.86
C GLN A 247 -21.08 -1.36 -15.23
N GLU A 248 -20.21 -0.46 -15.69
CA GLU A 248 -20.34 0.22 -16.97
C GLU A 248 -20.06 -0.71 -18.15
N LEU A 249 -18.96 -1.48 -18.09
CA LEU A 249 -18.57 -2.40 -19.15
C LEU A 249 -19.62 -3.50 -19.37
N MET A 250 -20.26 -3.97 -18.30
CA MET A 250 -21.17 -5.11 -18.34
C MET A 250 -22.65 -4.74 -18.15
N SER A 251 -22.97 -3.43 -18.04
CA SER A 251 -24.32 -2.93 -17.77
C SER A 251 -24.99 -3.66 -16.60
N THR A 252 -24.28 -3.74 -15.46
CA THR A 252 -24.71 -4.55 -14.30
C THR A 252 -24.78 -3.75 -12.99
N SER A 253 -25.37 -4.37 -11.97
CA SER A 253 -25.47 -3.78 -10.63
C SER A 253 -24.14 -3.79 -9.89
N ALA A 254 -23.97 -2.91 -8.90
CA ALA A 254 -22.76 -2.86 -8.08
C ALA A 254 -22.53 -4.18 -7.32
N SER A 255 -23.59 -4.86 -6.88
CA SER A 255 -23.49 -6.17 -6.22
C SER A 255 -22.97 -7.23 -7.18
N SER A 256 -23.51 -7.29 -8.41
CA SER A 256 -23.04 -8.21 -9.45
C SER A 256 -21.59 -7.91 -9.86
N ALA A 257 -21.25 -6.63 -10.04
CA ALA A 257 -19.88 -6.19 -10.35
C ALA A 257 -18.88 -6.62 -9.27
N LYS A 258 -19.24 -6.51 -7.98
CA LYS A 258 -18.41 -7.02 -6.87
C LYS A 258 -18.24 -8.53 -6.89
N VAL A 259 -19.27 -9.29 -7.28
CA VAL A 259 -19.15 -10.76 -7.44
C VAL A 259 -18.18 -11.10 -8.56
N ILE A 260 -18.31 -10.43 -9.72
CA ILE A 260 -17.39 -10.59 -10.85
C ILE A 260 -15.97 -10.24 -10.43
N LEU A 261 -15.78 -9.13 -9.71
CA LEU A 261 -14.46 -8.69 -9.29
C LEU A 261 -13.79 -9.66 -8.30
N ARG A 262 -14.55 -10.28 -7.39
CA ARG A 262 -14.01 -11.36 -6.54
C ARG A 262 -13.52 -12.55 -7.35
N GLN A 263 -14.22 -12.93 -8.42
CA GLN A 263 -13.77 -14.00 -9.30
C GLN A 263 -12.49 -13.63 -10.06
N VAL A 264 -12.37 -12.37 -10.50
CA VAL A 264 -11.13 -11.86 -11.11
C VAL A 264 -9.96 -11.90 -10.10
N ILE A 265 -10.20 -11.49 -8.85
CA ILE A 265 -9.19 -11.56 -7.78
C ILE A 265 -8.77 -13.02 -7.54
N HIS A 266 -9.71 -13.96 -7.43
CA HIS A 266 -9.41 -15.38 -7.24
C HIS A 266 -8.59 -15.96 -8.41
N ASP A 267 -8.92 -15.58 -9.65
CA ASP A 267 -8.13 -15.99 -10.82
C ASP A 267 -6.70 -15.45 -10.77
N ILE A 268 -6.51 -14.20 -10.34
CA ILE A 268 -5.19 -13.62 -10.12
C ILE A 268 -4.43 -14.37 -9.04
N GLU A 269 -5.07 -14.74 -7.92
CA GLU A 269 -4.44 -15.54 -6.85
C GLU A 269 -3.95 -16.90 -7.36
N ARG A 270 -4.75 -17.58 -8.20
CA ARG A 270 -4.33 -18.81 -8.86
C ARG A 270 -3.10 -18.59 -9.73
N GLN A 271 -3.11 -17.55 -10.58
CA GLN A 271 -1.96 -17.22 -11.43
C GLN A 271 -0.71 -16.83 -10.60
N MET A 272 -0.89 -16.17 -9.46
CA MET A 272 0.21 -15.84 -8.53
C MET A 272 0.82 -17.12 -7.96
N ASN A 273 0.00 -18.07 -7.52
CA ASN A 273 0.46 -19.37 -7.02
C ASN A 273 1.25 -20.15 -8.08
N GLU A 274 0.76 -20.19 -9.32
CA GLU A 274 1.44 -20.83 -10.45
C GLU A 274 2.76 -20.12 -10.82
N ALA A 275 2.79 -18.79 -10.80
CA ALA A 275 4.00 -18.01 -11.06
C ALA A 275 5.05 -18.22 -9.96
N HIS A 276 4.62 -18.27 -8.69
CA HIS A 276 5.51 -18.55 -7.57
C HIS A 276 6.09 -19.97 -7.61
N GLY A 277 5.26 -20.99 -7.87
CA GLY A 277 5.74 -22.37 -8.01
C GLY A 277 6.80 -22.51 -9.11
N ARG A 278 6.59 -21.84 -10.25
CA ARG A 278 7.61 -21.80 -11.33
C ARG A 278 8.90 -21.08 -10.92
N LEU A 279 8.84 -20.09 -10.02
CA LEU A 279 10.04 -19.43 -9.50
C LEU A 279 10.82 -20.37 -8.57
N GLU A 280 10.11 -21.13 -7.73
CA GLU A 280 10.71 -22.11 -6.81
C GLU A 280 11.39 -23.27 -7.56
N GLU A 281 10.82 -23.70 -8.69
CA GLU A 281 11.36 -24.78 -9.52
C GLU A 281 12.48 -24.34 -10.47
N SER A 282 12.66 -23.02 -10.68
CA SER A 282 13.62 -22.50 -11.65
C SER A 282 15.04 -22.44 -11.10
N GLU A 283 15.96 -23.21 -11.69
CA GLU A 283 17.40 -23.18 -11.38
C GLU A 283 18.07 -21.81 -11.65
N SER A 284 17.42 -20.95 -12.45
CA SER A 284 17.93 -19.61 -12.80
C SER A 284 17.57 -18.49 -11.82
N VAL A 285 16.74 -18.78 -10.81
CA VAL A 285 16.25 -17.78 -9.84
C VAL A 285 17.21 -17.70 -8.66
N THR A 286 17.64 -16.49 -8.33
CA THR A 286 18.49 -16.23 -7.16
C THR A 286 17.67 -16.24 -5.87
N GLU A 287 18.32 -16.50 -4.73
CA GLU A 287 17.68 -16.42 -3.41
C GLU A 287 17.03 -15.05 -3.16
N SER A 288 17.69 -13.95 -3.55
CA SER A 288 17.13 -12.60 -3.43
C SER A 288 15.85 -12.38 -4.25
N GLN A 289 15.78 -12.97 -5.45
CA GLN A 289 14.57 -12.92 -6.29
C GLN A 289 13.42 -13.73 -5.69
N LEU A 290 13.72 -14.91 -5.13
CA LEU A 290 12.71 -15.71 -4.44
C LEU A 290 12.21 -15.01 -3.18
N LEU A 291 13.10 -14.43 -2.38
CA LEU A 291 12.74 -13.67 -1.19
C LEU A 291 11.89 -12.43 -1.53
N TYR A 292 12.19 -11.74 -2.63
CA TYR A 292 11.36 -10.66 -3.13
C TYR A 292 9.96 -11.14 -3.55
N ALA A 293 9.89 -12.26 -4.30
CA ALA A 293 8.61 -12.85 -4.72
C ALA A 293 7.73 -13.19 -3.51
N GLN A 294 8.32 -13.82 -2.48
CA GLN A 294 7.66 -14.14 -1.22
C GLN A 294 7.18 -12.87 -0.49
N GLY A 295 8.03 -11.84 -0.44
CA GLY A 295 7.67 -10.54 0.15
C GLY A 295 6.49 -9.87 -0.55
N LEU A 296 6.39 -9.95 -1.88
CA LEU A 296 5.24 -9.44 -2.63
C LEU A 296 3.95 -10.21 -2.30
N ILE A 297 4.02 -11.53 -2.16
CA ILE A 297 2.85 -12.36 -1.82
C ILE A 297 2.34 -11.99 -0.43
N VAL A 298 3.23 -11.92 0.57
CA VAL A 298 2.89 -11.53 1.94
C VAL A 298 2.31 -10.12 1.99
N LEU A 299 2.91 -9.17 1.27
CA LEU A 299 2.40 -7.81 1.17
C LEU A 299 0.98 -7.77 0.58
N THR A 300 0.75 -8.55 -0.48
CA THR A 300 -0.54 -8.57 -1.17
C THR A 300 -1.63 -9.19 -0.28
N ALA A 301 -1.28 -10.25 0.45
CA ALA A 301 -2.14 -10.84 1.48
C ALA A 301 -2.46 -9.83 2.60
N GLY A 302 -1.44 -9.13 3.09
CA GLY A 302 -1.55 -8.08 4.08
C GLY A 302 -2.46 -6.93 3.64
N ASN A 303 -2.37 -6.51 2.37
CA ASN A 303 -3.27 -5.51 1.79
C ASN A 303 -4.74 -5.97 1.78
N MET A 304 -4.99 -7.23 1.40
CA MET A 304 -6.35 -7.76 1.42
C MET A 304 -6.91 -7.83 2.86
N PHE A 305 -6.11 -8.30 3.81
CA PHE A 305 -6.49 -8.35 5.23
C PHE A 305 -6.75 -6.95 5.78
N PHE A 306 -5.83 -6.01 5.55
CA PHE A 306 -6.01 -4.60 5.92
C PHE A 306 -7.30 -4.03 5.31
N SER A 307 -7.51 -4.21 4.01
CA SER A 307 -8.68 -3.66 3.31
C SER A 307 -9.99 -4.24 3.84
N ALA A 308 -10.00 -5.50 4.27
CA ALA A 308 -11.17 -6.14 4.85
C ALA A 308 -11.47 -5.68 6.29
N THR A 309 -10.48 -5.14 7.01
CA THR A 309 -10.58 -4.90 8.46
C THR A 309 -10.43 -3.44 8.87
N CYS A 310 -9.92 -2.56 8.00
CA CYS A 310 -9.60 -1.20 8.39
C CYS A 310 -10.83 -0.32 8.59
N PHE A 311 -10.78 0.54 9.61
CA PHE A 311 -11.85 1.48 9.90
C PHE A 311 -12.08 2.47 8.74
N ARG A 312 -11.02 2.82 7.99
CA ARG A 312 -11.06 3.68 6.80
C ARG A 312 -12.08 3.22 5.75
N TYR A 313 -12.37 1.92 5.63
CA TYR A 313 -13.42 1.42 4.74
C TYR A 313 -14.69 0.99 5.47
N ALA A 314 -14.61 0.66 6.76
CA ALA A 314 -15.76 0.20 7.54
C ALA A 314 -16.69 1.32 8.01
N TYR A 315 -16.20 2.56 8.21
CA TYR A 315 -16.98 3.64 8.85
C TYR A 315 -18.28 4.04 8.12
N VAL A 316 -18.41 3.64 6.86
CA VAL A 316 -19.56 3.92 5.98
C VAL A 316 -20.68 2.87 6.09
N PHE A 317 -20.50 1.83 6.89
CA PHE A 317 -21.50 0.81 7.14
C PHE A 317 -22.17 1.02 8.50
N ASP A 318 -23.50 0.83 8.56
CA ASP A 318 -24.23 0.97 9.81
C ASP A 318 -23.78 -0.10 10.82
N GLY A 319 -23.57 0.30 12.08
CA GLY A 319 -23.09 -0.59 13.15
C GLY A 319 -21.57 -0.77 13.24
N SER A 320 -20.78 -0.14 12.37
CA SER A 320 -19.30 -0.19 12.46
C SER A 320 -18.69 0.81 13.43
N ARG A 321 -19.47 1.79 13.91
CA ARG A 321 -19.03 2.71 14.95
C ARG A 321 -19.14 2.01 16.30
N LEU A 322 -18.01 1.88 16.99
CA LEU A 322 -18.03 1.59 18.42
C LEU A 322 -18.84 2.71 19.08
N ALA A 323 -19.83 2.35 19.91
CA ALA A 323 -20.55 3.34 20.69
C ALA A 323 -19.52 4.15 21.49
N ASP A 324 -19.62 5.49 21.43
CA ASP A 324 -18.72 6.38 22.17
C ASP A 324 -18.68 5.92 23.64
N ALA A 325 -17.53 5.41 24.08
CA ALA A 325 -17.26 4.99 25.45
C ALA A 325 -16.70 6.17 26.26
#